data_AF-A0A7U9HUT0-F1
#
_entry.id   AF-A0A7U9HUT0-F1
#
_cell.length_a   1.000
_cell.length_b   1.000
_cell.length_c   1.000
_cell.angle_alpha   90.00
_cell.angle_beta   90.00
_cell.angle_gamma   90.00
#
_symmetry.space_group_name_H-M   'P 1'
#
loop_
_entity.id
_entity.type
_entity.pdbx_description
1 polymer ?
#
loop_
_entity_poly.entity_id
_entity_poly.type
_entity_poly.pdbx_seq_one_letter_code
_entity_poly.pdbx_strand_id
1 'polypeptide(L)'
;MARTKKQWRRTFPLYPNQTVRRICADFYQAGIVPSLFPTEAGWPVPRGYLWETAPFIWQTYVLLFLLGKTGRPATAVSLFQWLDDKIRTGRLVPRRLPLVGRDTYREAVGEYLHWLSLLGYLRREEGDQLHLVKPLSFPSTVDQMIHQDAALLEQIHQTSALSCYWSTLEFGRVEKMSRKQEKMNGMVNNNSCIDYLYKEE
;
A
#
# COMPACT_ATOMS: atom_id res chain seq x y z
N MET A 1 -4.66 -5.16 -9.06
CA MET A 1 -3.74 -4.08 -8.62
C MET A 1 -4.01 -2.76 -9.34
N ALA A 2 -3.87 -2.71 -10.68
CA ALA A 2 -4.07 -1.48 -11.47
C ALA A 2 -5.45 -0.83 -11.27
N ARG A 3 -6.51 -1.63 -11.08
CA ARG A 3 -7.88 -1.12 -10.83
C ARG A 3 -8.00 -0.33 -9.53
N THR A 4 -7.39 -0.78 -8.44
CA THR A 4 -7.45 -0.12 -7.13
C THR A 4 -6.69 1.21 -7.14
N LYS A 5 -5.50 1.23 -7.73
CA LYS A 5 -4.72 2.47 -7.89
C LYS A 5 -5.46 3.49 -8.75
N LYS A 6 -6.00 3.07 -9.90
CA LYS A 6 -6.87 3.91 -10.75
C LYS A 6 -8.07 4.46 -9.99
N GLN A 7 -8.69 3.65 -9.13
CA GLN A 7 -9.80 4.11 -8.29
C GLN A 7 -9.36 5.22 -7.33
N TRP A 8 -8.23 5.04 -6.61
CA TRP A 8 -7.73 6.08 -5.71
C TRP A 8 -7.43 7.40 -6.41
N ARG A 9 -6.83 7.35 -7.60
CA ARG A 9 -6.57 8.55 -8.41
C ARG A 9 -7.85 9.30 -8.82
N ARG A 10 -8.98 8.59 -8.94
CA ARG A 10 -10.29 9.18 -9.27
C ARG A 10 -11.05 9.68 -8.04
N THR A 11 -10.98 8.96 -6.93
CA THR A 11 -11.85 9.20 -5.77
C THR A 11 -11.20 10.09 -4.71
N PHE A 12 -9.87 10.16 -4.65
CA PHE A 12 -9.16 11.00 -3.68
C PHE A 12 -8.87 12.37 -4.30
N PRO A 13 -9.28 13.50 -3.67
CA PRO A 13 -9.81 13.67 -2.31
C PRO A 13 -11.32 14.01 -2.26
N LEU A 14 -12.14 13.51 -3.20
CA LEU A 14 -13.52 13.97 -3.42
C LEU A 14 -14.46 13.90 -2.21
N TYR A 15 -14.20 13.01 -1.24
CA TYR A 15 -15.00 12.87 -0.02
C TYR A 15 -14.13 13.02 1.24
N PRO A 16 -13.77 14.26 1.63
CA PRO A 16 -12.77 14.47 2.66
C PRO A 16 -13.38 14.51 4.07
N ASN A 17 -13.14 13.44 4.85
CA ASN A 17 -13.26 13.49 6.31
C ASN A 17 -12.11 14.33 6.94
N GLN A 18 -12.18 14.61 8.24
CA GLN A 18 -11.19 15.48 8.89
C GLN A 18 -9.75 14.97 8.73
N THR A 19 -9.53 13.65 8.81
CA THR A 19 -8.22 13.01 8.62
C THR A 19 -7.73 13.20 7.18
N VAL A 20 -8.59 12.95 6.19
CA VAL A 20 -8.28 13.15 4.78
C VAL A 20 -7.89 14.61 4.50
N ARG A 21 -8.58 15.59 5.09
CA ARG A 21 -8.21 17.02 4.93
C ARG A 21 -6.80 17.30 5.44
N ARG A 22 -6.42 16.73 6.60
CA ARG A 22 -5.06 16.88 7.15
C ARG A 22 -4.01 16.26 6.25
N ILE A 23 -4.28 15.07 5.71
CA ILE A 23 -3.39 14.40 4.74
C ILE A 23 -3.26 15.23 3.46
N CYS A 24 -4.37 15.74 2.92
CA CYS A 24 -4.34 16.62 1.76
C CYS A 24 -3.54 17.89 2.03
N ALA A 25 -3.68 18.49 3.21
CA ALA A 25 -2.90 19.66 3.61
C ALA A 25 -1.39 19.34 3.63
N ASP A 26 -0.99 18.20 4.21
CA ASP A 26 0.41 17.74 4.20
C ASP A 26 0.92 17.56 2.74
N PHE A 27 0.09 17.02 1.83
CA PHE A 27 0.45 16.82 0.43
C PHE A 27 0.59 18.15 -0.32
N TYR A 28 -0.33 19.09 -0.12
CA TYR A 28 -0.25 20.42 -0.72
C TYR A 28 0.97 21.20 -0.24
N GLN A 29 1.31 21.10 1.04
CA GLN A 29 2.55 21.68 1.59
C GLN A 29 3.81 21.11 0.94
N ALA A 30 3.75 19.84 0.50
CA ALA A 30 4.81 19.21 -0.27
C ALA A 30 4.72 19.45 -1.79
N GLY A 31 3.78 20.29 -2.26
CA GLY A 31 3.57 20.56 -3.69
C GLY A 31 2.91 19.42 -4.47
N ILE A 32 2.28 18.45 -3.78
CA ILE A 32 1.65 17.28 -4.40
C ILE A 32 0.14 17.49 -4.47
N VAL A 33 -0.42 17.34 -5.67
CA VAL A 33 -1.88 17.23 -5.83
C VAL A 33 -2.32 15.84 -5.37
N PRO A 34 -3.28 15.73 -4.42
CA PRO A 34 -3.74 14.45 -3.87
C PRO A 34 -4.04 13.33 -4.87
N SER A 35 -4.68 13.64 -6.01
CA SER A 35 -4.99 12.66 -7.06
C SER A 35 -3.78 12.26 -7.92
N LEU A 36 -2.76 13.12 -7.97
CA LEU A 36 -1.52 12.97 -8.73
C LEU A 36 -0.34 12.63 -7.80
N PHE A 37 -0.62 11.84 -6.74
CA PHE A 37 0.42 11.31 -5.86
C PHE A 37 1.50 10.54 -6.68
N PRO A 38 2.72 10.39 -6.12
CA PRO A 38 3.86 9.82 -6.82
C PRO A 38 3.57 8.47 -7.48
N THR A 39 4.12 8.27 -8.66
CA THR A 39 3.94 7.04 -9.44
C THR A 39 4.41 5.81 -8.66
N GLU A 40 5.43 5.96 -7.82
CA GLU A 40 6.01 4.90 -6.99
C GLU A 40 5.18 4.55 -5.75
N ALA A 41 4.11 5.30 -5.46
CA ALA A 41 3.18 5.00 -4.37
C ALA A 41 1.91 4.29 -4.87
N GLY A 42 1.19 3.66 -3.95
CA GLY A 42 -0.06 2.94 -4.22
C GLY A 42 0.15 1.52 -4.75
N TRP A 43 1.35 0.96 -4.60
CA TRP A 43 1.64 -0.40 -5.04
C TRP A 43 1.38 -1.40 -3.90
N PRO A 44 0.83 -2.59 -4.20
CA PRO A 44 0.63 -3.63 -3.20
C PRO A 44 1.98 -4.14 -2.71
N VAL A 45 2.09 -4.38 -1.41
CA VAL A 45 3.19 -5.13 -0.79
C VAL A 45 2.60 -6.27 0.04
N PRO A 46 3.27 -7.44 0.15
CA PRO A 46 2.75 -8.63 0.84
C PRO A 46 2.19 -8.33 2.24
N ARG A 47 2.94 -7.59 3.06
CA ARG A 47 2.53 -7.17 4.41
C ARG A 47 1.78 -5.85 4.45
N GLY A 48 1.29 -5.36 3.32
CA GLY A 48 0.52 -4.11 3.23
C GLY A 48 -0.78 -4.14 4.05
N TYR A 49 -1.27 -5.33 4.41
CA TYR A 49 -2.45 -5.52 5.27
C TYR A 49 -2.23 -5.07 6.73
N LEU A 50 -0.98 -4.83 7.15
CA LEU A 50 -0.62 -4.29 8.46
C LEU A 50 -0.96 -2.80 8.61
N TRP A 51 -1.41 -2.15 7.54
CA TRP A 51 -1.94 -0.80 7.55
C TRP A 51 -3.46 -0.80 7.36
N GLU A 52 -4.15 0.02 8.15
CA GLU A 52 -5.53 0.41 7.86
C GLU A 52 -5.55 1.54 6.83
N THR A 53 -4.59 2.47 6.93
CA THR A 53 -4.36 3.51 5.94
C THR A 53 -4.07 2.90 4.56
N ALA A 54 -4.66 3.48 3.51
CA ALA A 54 -4.49 3.00 2.15
C ALA A 54 -3.01 3.06 1.68
N PRO A 55 -2.53 2.09 0.89
CA PRO A 55 -1.16 2.03 0.38
C PRO A 55 -0.65 3.32 -0.24
N PHE A 56 -1.45 3.99 -1.06
CA PHE A 56 -1.01 5.23 -1.69
C PHE A 56 -0.69 6.33 -0.67
N ILE A 57 -1.38 6.39 0.47
CA ILE A 57 -1.14 7.41 1.49
C ILE A 57 0.17 7.11 2.23
N TRP A 58 0.27 5.96 2.89
CA TRP A 58 1.44 5.69 3.74
C TRP A 58 2.72 5.54 2.92
N GLN A 59 2.64 5.03 1.68
CA GLN A 59 3.79 4.99 0.78
C GLN A 59 4.21 6.40 0.35
N THR A 60 3.27 7.31 0.05
CA THR A 60 3.62 8.71 -0.22
C THR A 60 4.31 9.35 0.98
N TYR A 61 3.89 9.08 2.22
CA TYR A 61 4.60 9.57 3.41
C TYR A 61 6.05 9.04 3.48
N VAL A 62 6.29 7.75 3.19
CA VAL A 62 7.65 7.20 3.11
C VAL A 62 8.47 7.92 2.03
N LEU A 63 7.90 8.13 0.85
CA LEU A 63 8.57 8.84 -0.25
C LEU A 63 8.89 10.30 0.10
N LEU A 64 7.98 11.00 0.77
CA LEU A 64 8.18 12.37 1.25
C LEU A 64 9.35 12.46 2.25
N PHE A 65 9.45 11.49 3.16
CA PHE A 65 10.58 11.40 4.08
C PHE A 65 11.91 11.25 3.31
N LEU A 66 11.96 10.32 2.36
CA LEU A 66 13.17 10.08 1.55
C LEU A 66 13.54 11.32 0.73
N LEU A 67 12.55 11.97 0.11
CA LEU A 67 12.77 13.20 -0.67
C LEU A 67 13.35 14.32 0.20
N GLY A 68 12.79 14.53 1.39
CA GLY A 68 13.28 15.54 2.35
C GLY A 68 14.68 15.27 2.90
N LYS A 69 15.23 14.07 2.67
CA LYS A 69 16.59 13.67 3.04
C LYS A 69 17.52 13.50 1.83
N THR A 70 17.09 13.85 0.62
CA THR A 70 17.97 13.81 -0.56
C THR A 70 19.24 14.62 -0.30
N GLY A 71 20.41 13.99 -0.44
CA GLY A 71 21.71 14.62 -0.16
C GLY A 71 22.10 14.66 1.33
N ARG A 72 21.35 13.99 2.22
CA ARG A 72 21.68 13.80 3.64
C ARG A 72 21.53 12.33 4.02
N PRO A 73 22.29 11.83 5.01
CA PRO A 73 22.10 10.46 5.47
C PRO A 73 20.68 10.30 6.07
N ALA A 74 19.89 9.40 5.49
CA ALA A 74 18.66 8.90 6.08
C ALA A 74 18.90 7.48 6.60
N THR A 75 18.23 7.09 7.67
CA THR A 75 18.32 5.73 8.24
C THR A 75 16.93 5.14 8.41
N ALA A 76 16.77 3.81 8.46
CA ALA A 76 15.45 3.26 8.72
C ALA A 76 14.93 3.67 10.11
N VAL A 77 15.83 3.81 11.10
CA VAL A 77 15.48 4.31 12.44
C VAL A 77 14.83 5.70 12.37
N SER A 78 15.45 6.66 11.67
CA SER A 78 14.90 8.01 11.54
C SER A 78 13.61 8.05 10.72
N LEU A 79 13.48 7.19 9.71
CA LEU A 79 12.23 7.00 8.98
C LEU A 79 11.12 6.54 9.93
N PHE A 80 11.38 5.51 10.74
CA PHE A 80 10.35 4.98 11.64
C PHE A 80 9.94 5.96 12.73
N GLN A 81 10.89 6.72 13.30
CA GLN A 81 10.57 7.79 14.24
C GLN A 81 9.64 8.83 13.60
N TRP A 82 9.95 9.22 12.35
CA TRP A 82 9.11 10.17 11.62
C TRP A 82 7.72 9.59 11.29
N LEU A 83 7.63 8.30 10.97
CA LEU A 83 6.35 7.62 10.77
C LEU A 83 5.54 7.50 12.06
N ASP A 84 6.18 7.18 13.19
CA ASP A 84 5.55 7.16 14.52
C ASP A 84 4.90 8.51 14.85
N ASP A 85 5.53 9.62 14.47
CA ASP A 85 4.93 10.96 14.59
C ASP A 85 3.67 11.12 13.73
N LYS A 86 3.68 10.61 12.50
CA LYS A 86 2.50 10.62 11.63
C LYS A 86 1.38 9.71 12.15
N ILE A 87 1.73 8.63 12.84
CA ILE A 87 0.77 7.77 13.53
C ILE A 87 0.16 8.48 14.74
N ARG A 88 1.01 9.04 15.62
CA ARG A 88 0.60 9.78 16.82
C ARG A 88 -0.33 10.94 16.49
N THR A 89 -0.07 11.62 15.38
CA THR A 89 -0.86 12.76 14.92
C THR A 89 -2.08 12.35 14.07
N GLY A 90 -2.36 11.04 13.96
CA GLY A 90 -3.53 10.47 13.32
C GLY A 90 -3.55 10.52 11.79
N ARG A 91 -2.41 10.80 11.13
CA ARG A 91 -2.33 10.73 9.65
C ARG A 91 -2.25 9.29 9.15
N LEU A 92 -1.54 8.45 9.90
CA LEU A 92 -1.33 7.04 9.57
C LEU A 92 -1.93 6.16 10.67
N VAL A 93 -2.56 5.07 10.26
CA VAL A 93 -3.25 4.15 11.17
C VAL A 93 -2.73 2.74 10.89
N PRO A 94 -1.82 2.21 11.73
CA PRO A 94 -1.42 0.81 11.65
C PRO A 94 -2.59 -0.06 12.11
N ARG A 95 -2.79 -1.20 11.46
CA ARG A 95 -3.83 -2.15 11.83
C ARG A 95 -3.40 -2.92 13.07
N ARG A 96 -4.27 -3.00 14.08
CA ARG A 96 -4.07 -3.89 15.23
C ARG A 96 -4.68 -5.24 14.91
N LEU A 97 -3.84 -6.26 14.73
CA LEU A 97 -4.28 -7.62 14.45
C LEU A 97 -3.95 -8.52 15.66
N PRO A 98 -4.90 -8.73 16.58
CA PRO A 98 -4.63 -9.46 17.83
C PRO A 98 -4.21 -10.92 17.62
N LEU A 99 -4.52 -11.50 16.44
CA LEU A 99 -4.25 -12.89 16.10
C LEU A 99 -3.04 -13.07 15.17
N VAL A 100 -2.46 -11.99 14.66
CA VAL A 100 -1.33 -12.04 13.70
C VAL A 100 -0.07 -11.59 14.42
N GLY A 101 0.56 -12.54 15.11
CA GLY A 101 1.98 -12.49 15.52
C GLY A 101 2.53 -11.20 16.12
N ARG A 102 3.86 -11.03 16.00
CA ARG A 102 4.62 -9.83 16.40
C ARG A 102 4.78 -8.83 15.25
N ASP A 103 4.18 -9.11 14.10
CA ASP A 103 4.35 -8.33 12.88
C ASP A 103 3.80 -6.92 13.08
N THR A 104 4.59 -5.92 12.71
CA THR A 104 4.24 -4.51 12.87
C THR A 104 4.21 -3.81 11.53
N TYR A 105 3.60 -2.63 11.48
CA TYR A 105 3.62 -1.76 10.30
C TYR A 105 5.02 -1.54 9.72
N ARG A 106 6.06 -1.65 10.56
CA ARG A 106 7.47 -1.50 10.19
C ARG A 106 7.92 -2.54 9.18
N GLU A 107 7.36 -3.76 9.24
CA GLU A 107 7.64 -4.81 8.28
C GLU A 107 7.10 -4.46 6.89
N ALA A 108 5.88 -3.93 6.82
CA ALA A 108 5.29 -3.46 5.57
C ALA A 108 6.11 -2.31 4.95
N VAL A 109 6.63 -1.42 5.79
CA VAL A 109 7.52 -0.34 5.35
C VAL A 109 8.88 -0.90 4.90
N GLY A 110 9.45 -1.86 5.63
CA GLY A 110 10.70 -2.52 5.27
C GLY A 110 10.62 -3.26 3.93
N GLU A 111 9.49 -3.93 3.67
CA GLU A 111 9.18 -4.55 2.37
C GLU A 111 9.08 -3.53 1.26
N TYR A 112 8.42 -2.39 1.51
CA TYR A 112 8.28 -1.34 0.52
C TYR A 112 9.63 -0.69 0.20
N LEU A 113 10.49 -0.47 1.19
CA LEU A 113 11.86 -0.01 0.96
C LEU A 113 12.66 -1.04 0.15
N HIS A 114 12.54 -2.34 0.46
CA HIS A 114 13.20 -3.37 -0.33
C HIS A 114 12.69 -3.39 -1.78
N TRP A 115 11.38 -3.24 -1.97
CA TRP A 115 10.74 -3.13 -3.28
C TRP A 115 11.26 -1.93 -4.09
N LEU A 116 11.40 -0.76 -3.45
CA LEU A 116 12.02 0.42 -4.06
C LEU A 116 13.49 0.18 -4.44
N SER A 117 14.23 -0.59 -3.64
CA SER A 117 15.60 -0.97 -3.96
C SER A 117 15.70 -1.89 -5.18
N LEU A 118 14.81 -2.87 -5.30
CA LEU A 118 14.76 -3.77 -6.45
C LEU A 118 14.44 -3.03 -7.76
N LEU A 119 13.67 -1.95 -7.68
CA LEU A 119 13.38 -1.07 -8.83
C LEU A 119 14.45 0.00 -9.09
N GLY A 120 15.53 0.01 -8.30
CA GLY A 120 16.64 0.94 -8.45
C GLY A 120 16.39 2.36 -7.92
N TYR A 121 15.30 2.60 -7.19
CA TYR A 121 15.03 3.91 -6.58
C TYR A 121 15.87 4.15 -5.32
N LEU A 122 16.12 3.09 -4.56
CA LEU A 122 16.72 3.17 -3.24
C LEU A 122 17.97 2.30 -3.13
N ARG A 123 19.10 2.88 -2.75
CA ARG A 123 20.29 2.12 -2.35
C ARG A 123 20.36 2.06 -0.84
N ARG A 124 20.63 0.86 -0.31
CA ARG A 124 20.99 0.66 1.08
C ARG A 124 22.50 0.53 1.19
N GLU A 125 23.11 1.32 2.06
CA GLU A 125 24.55 1.27 2.34
C GLU A 125 24.81 0.66 3.72
N GLU A 126 26.09 0.45 4.04
CA GLU A 126 26.51 -0.03 5.36
C GLU A 126 25.99 0.89 6.48
N GLY A 127 25.51 0.29 7.57
CA GLY A 127 24.90 1.03 8.68
C GLY A 127 23.44 1.46 8.48
N ASP A 128 22.69 0.77 7.61
CA ASP A 128 21.24 0.99 7.39
C ASP A 128 20.90 2.38 6.82
N GLN A 129 21.85 2.96 6.09
CA GLN A 129 21.63 4.22 5.39
C GLN A 129 20.77 4.01 4.14
N LEU A 130 19.83 4.92 3.92
CA LEU A 130 18.86 4.92 2.84
C LEU A 130 19.14 6.10 1.91
N HIS A 131 19.52 5.81 0.67
CA HIS A 131 19.83 6.84 -0.32
C HIS A 131 18.93 6.72 -1.54
N LEU A 132 18.25 7.81 -1.88
CA LEU A 132 17.48 7.89 -3.11
C LEU A 132 18.44 8.09 -4.29
N VAL A 133 18.52 7.11 -5.18
CA VAL A 133 19.48 7.10 -6.31
C VAL A 133 18.81 7.51 -7.62
N LYS A 134 17.50 7.27 -7.74
CA LYS A 134 16.70 7.65 -8.90
C LYS A 134 15.64 8.66 -8.47
N PRO A 135 15.41 9.74 -9.23
CA PRO A 135 14.34 10.69 -8.93
C PRO A 135 12.97 10.01 -8.94
N LEU A 136 12.11 10.43 -8.03
CA LEU A 136 10.72 10.00 -7.97
C LEU A 136 9.87 10.76 -9.00
N SER A 137 8.80 10.13 -9.48
CA SER A 137 7.95 10.70 -10.52
C SER A 137 6.72 11.37 -9.91
N PHE A 138 6.61 12.69 -10.08
CA PHE A 138 5.47 13.49 -9.67
C PHE A 138 4.70 13.97 -10.90
N PRO A 139 3.62 13.28 -11.30
CA PRO A 139 2.87 13.68 -12.48
C PRO A 139 2.15 15.01 -12.24
N SER A 140 2.23 15.91 -13.21
CA SER A 140 1.53 17.21 -13.16
C SER A 140 0.20 17.16 -13.92
N THR A 141 0.02 16.17 -14.78
CA THR A 141 -1.20 15.96 -15.58
C THR A 141 -1.67 14.52 -15.51
N VAL A 142 -2.96 14.31 -15.86
CA VAL A 142 -3.57 12.97 -15.92
C VAL A 142 -2.88 12.12 -17.00
N ASP A 143 -2.52 12.69 -18.15
CA ASP A 143 -1.83 11.93 -19.20
C ASP A 143 -0.45 11.47 -18.74
N GLN A 144 0.35 12.35 -18.13
CA GLN A 144 1.64 11.98 -17.54
C GLN A 144 1.48 10.87 -16.51
N MET A 145 0.49 10.98 -15.65
CA MET A 145 0.15 9.96 -14.65
C MET A 145 -0.16 8.61 -15.30
N ILE A 146 -0.95 8.55 -16.38
CA ILE A 146 -1.26 7.30 -17.09
C ILE A 146 0.02 6.69 -17.67
N HIS A 147 0.83 7.49 -18.36
CA HIS A 147 2.06 7.01 -19.01
C HIS A 147 3.08 6.52 -17.98
N GLN A 148 3.29 7.27 -16.90
CA GLN A 148 4.23 6.90 -15.84
C GLN A 148 3.77 5.65 -15.07
N ASP A 149 2.47 5.53 -14.74
CA ASP A 149 1.93 4.34 -14.08
C ASP A 149 2.09 3.08 -14.96
N ALA A 150 1.90 3.22 -16.28
CA ALA A 150 2.09 2.13 -17.23
C ALA A 150 3.57 1.72 -17.35
N ALA A 151 4.47 2.70 -17.50
CA ALA A 151 5.91 2.44 -17.60
C ALA A 151 6.44 1.77 -16.32
N LEU A 152 6.00 2.19 -15.14
CA LEU A 152 6.41 1.56 -13.89
C LEU A 152 5.86 0.14 -13.77
N LEU A 153 4.63 -0.11 -14.22
CA LEU A 153 4.06 -1.46 -14.26
C LEU A 153 4.88 -2.40 -15.15
N GLU A 154 5.30 -1.94 -16.32
CA GLU A 154 6.17 -2.69 -17.23
C GLU A 154 7.53 -2.98 -16.59
N GLN A 155 8.16 -1.98 -15.96
CA GLN A 155 9.41 -2.15 -15.23
C GLN A 155 9.27 -3.22 -14.13
N ILE A 156 8.17 -3.18 -13.38
CA ILE A 156 7.88 -4.16 -12.33
C ILE A 156 7.78 -5.58 -12.90
N HIS A 157 7.15 -5.77 -14.07
CA HIS A 157 7.04 -7.07 -14.72
C HIS A 157 8.37 -7.60 -15.27
N GLN A 158 9.24 -6.70 -15.75
CA GLN A 158 10.56 -7.06 -16.28
C GLN A 158 11.57 -7.39 -15.17
N THR A 159 11.34 -6.91 -13.95
CA THR A 159 12.23 -7.15 -12.81
C THR A 159 11.97 -8.55 -12.24
N SER A 160 12.76 -9.54 -12.65
CA SER A 160 12.61 -10.95 -12.23
C SER A 160 12.64 -11.14 -10.70
N ALA A 161 13.40 -10.32 -9.97
CA ALA A 161 13.46 -10.33 -8.51
C ALA A 161 12.11 -9.98 -7.83
N LEU A 162 11.22 -9.27 -8.53
CA LEU A 162 9.88 -8.94 -8.04
C LEU A 162 8.85 -10.05 -8.31
N SER A 163 9.21 -11.11 -9.04
CA SER A 163 8.31 -12.24 -9.29
C SER A 163 7.76 -12.88 -8.00
N CYS A 164 8.59 -12.98 -6.96
CA CYS A 164 8.20 -13.50 -5.65
C CYS A 164 7.16 -12.63 -4.92
N TYR A 165 7.20 -11.31 -5.11
CA TYR A 165 6.18 -10.41 -4.58
C TYR A 165 4.83 -10.69 -5.23
N TRP A 166 4.82 -10.89 -6.55
CA TRP A 166 3.61 -11.17 -7.31
C TRP A 166 3.02 -12.53 -7.00
N SER A 167 3.84 -13.57 -6.92
CA SER A 167 3.36 -14.90 -6.54
C SER A 167 2.69 -14.85 -5.17
N THR A 168 3.32 -14.23 -4.17
CA THR A 168 2.77 -14.09 -2.81
C THR A 168 1.44 -13.33 -2.80
N LEU A 169 1.34 -12.24 -3.59
CA LEU A 169 0.13 -11.43 -3.69
C LEU A 169 -1.03 -12.15 -4.41
N GLU A 170 -0.71 -12.99 -5.40
CA GLU A 170 -1.71 -13.79 -6.13
C GLU A 170 -2.14 -15.04 -5.34
N PHE A 171 -1.22 -15.73 -4.65
CA PHE A 171 -1.57 -16.86 -3.75
C PHE A 171 -2.51 -16.40 -2.62
N GLY A 172 -2.27 -15.22 -2.03
CA GLY A 172 -3.20 -14.62 -1.07
C GLY A 172 -4.58 -14.26 -1.64
N ARG A 173 -4.74 -14.15 -2.97
CA ARG A 173 -6.05 -14.02 -3.64
C ARG A 173 -6.72 -15.37 -3.81
N VAL A 174 -5.98 -16.40 -4.22
CA VAL A 174 -6.53 -17.75 -4.45
C VAL A 174 -7.07 -18.32 -3.13
N GLU A 175 -6.34 -18.21 -2.02
CA GLU A 175 -6.83 -18.64 -0.70
C GLU A 175 -8.09 -17.89 -0.25
N LYS A 176 -8.18 -16.58 -0.53
CA LYS A 176 -9.37 -15.78 -0.21
C LYS A 176 -10.57 -16.15 -1.08
N MET A 177 -10.36 -16.52 -2.34
CA MET A 177 -11.42 -17.02 -3.21
C MET A 177 -11.89 -18.41 -2.77
N SER A 178 -10.97 -19.32 -2.43
CA SER A 178 -11.31 -20.65 -1.90
C SER A 178 -12.09 -20.56 -0.60
N ARG A 179 -11.65 -19.75 0.37
CA ARG A 179 -12.38 -19.55 1.65
C ARG A 179 -13.74 -18.87 1.46
N LYS A 180 -13.90 -18.02 0.44
CA LYS A 180 -15.19 -17.40 0.09
C LYS A 180 -16.13 -18.41 -0.58
N GLN A 181 -15.60 -19.28 -1.44
CA GLN A 181 -16.33 -20.38 -2.07
C GLN A 181 -16.80 -21.40 -1.02
N GLU A 182 -15.95 -21.77 -0.07
CA GLU A 182 -16.28 -22.68 1.04
C GLU A 182 -17.34 -22.09 1.97
N LYS A 183 -17.26 -20.80 2.31
CA LYS A 183 -18.32 -20.12 3.09
C LYS A 183 -19.65 -20.03 2.34
N MET A 184 -19.61 -19.80 1.04
CA MET A 184 -20.82 -19.74 0.20
C MET A 184 -21.46 -21.14 0.06
N ASN A 185 -20.64 -22.19 -0.12
CA ASN A 185 -21.10 -23.57 -0.13
C ASN A 185 -21.64 -24.04 1.24
N GLY A 186 -21.03 -23.57 2.35
CA GLY A 186 -21.54 -23.82 3.70
C GLY A 186 -22.86 -23.11 4.02
N MET A 187 -23.08 -21.91 3.48
CA MET A 187 -24.37 -21.20 3.60
C MET A 187 -25.47 -21.81 2.73
N VAL A 188 -25.12 -22.40 1.58
CA VAL A 188 -26.08 -23.14 0.73
C VAL A 188 -26.47 -24.49 1.38
N ASN A 189 -25.53 -25.19 2.02
CA ASN A 189 -25.83 -26.45 2.72
C ASN A 189 -26.64 -26.28 4.01
N ASN A 190 -26.58 -25.13 4.67
CA ASN A 190 -27.40 -24.86 5.86
C ASN A 190 -28.84 -24.43 5.53
N ASN A 191 -29.16 -24.17 4.26
CA ASN A 191 -30.51 -23.86 3.80
C ASN A 191 -31.23 -25.08 3.17
N SER A 192 -30.64 -26.27 3.23
CA SER A 192 -31.24 -27.53 2.76
C SER A 192 -31.82 -28.40 3.91
N CYS A 193 -32.04 -27.81 5.09
CA CYS A 193 -32.66 -28.50 6.22
C CYS A 193 -33.83 -27.67 6.79
N ILE A 194 -34.72 -27.21 5.89
CA ILE A 194 -36.13 -26.96 6.21
C ILE A 194 -36.92 -27.48 5.02
N ASP A 195 -37.08 -28.80 4.97
CA ASP A 195 -38.19 -29.46 4.30
C ASP A 195 -38.37 -30.80 5.03
N TYR A 196 -39.62 -31.18 5.25
CA TYR A 196 -40.11 -32.27 6.12
C TYR A 196 -40.27 -31.89 7.59
N LEU A 197 -41.45 -31.34 7.93
CA LEU A 197 -42.31 -31.82 9.02
C LEU A 197 -43.64 -31.02 9.04
N TYR A 198 -44.52 -31.30 8.07
CA TYR A 198 -45.97 -31.16 8.26
C TYR A 198 -46.64 -32.33 7.53
N LYS A 199 -46.71 -33.45 8.23
CA LYS A 199 -47.68 -34.52 7.99
C LYS A 199 -48.01 -35.12 9.35
N GLU A 200 -49.16 -34.70 9.86
CA GLU A 200 -50.08 -35.36 10.81
C GLU A 200 -50.89 -34.24 11.47
N GLU A 201 -52.12 -34.04 10.98
CA GLU A 201 -53.36 -34.60 11.55
C GLU A 201 -54.45 -34.59 10.47
#